data_AF-A0A2M7ELM8-F1
#
_entry.id   AF-A0A2M7ELM8-F1
#
_cell.length_a   1.000
_cell.length_b   1.000
_cell.length_c   1.000
_cell.angle_alpha   90.00
_cell.angle_beta   90.00
_cell.angle_gamma   90.00
#
_symmetry.space_group_name_H-M   'P 1'
#
loop_
_entity.id
_entity.type
_entity.pdbx_description
1 polymer ?
#
loop_
_entity_poly.entity_id
_entity_poly.type
_entity_poly.pdbx_seq_one_letter_code
_entity_poly.pdbx_strand_id
1 'polypeptide(L)'
;MVEFVFVHSYTSRAANWKAVMIGEGLREGRIATAKRLACALSVPVIADDKHDAANHDLFAREGIENIGTALRTQDEVCAALQRSRGGAVLFVTSPDHLPRVVRDVLAAGGTRALFASSEIPFSQAGPGAVRIDEPAHG
;
A
#
# COMPACT_ATOMS: atom_id res chain seq x y z
N MET A 1 -18.84 0.15 4.75
CA MET A 1 -17.95 0.95 5.59
C MET A 1 -16.52 0.46 5.41
N VAL A 2 -15.55 1.36 5.37
CA VAL A 2 -14.11 1.01 5.36
C VAL A 2 -13.71 0.62 6.78
N GLU A 3 -12.92 -0.44 6.96
CA GLU A 3 -12.47 -0.89 8.28
C GLU A 3 -11.11 -0.33 8.67
N PHE A 4 -10.22 -0.18 7.70
CA PHE A 4 -8.88 0.37 7.90
C PHE A 4 -8.27 0.80 6.56
N VAL A 5 -7.23 1.62 6.65
CA VAL A 5 -6.34 1.93 5.54
C VAL A 5 -5.13 1.01 5.62
N PHE A 6 -4.87 0.26 4.55
CA PHE A 6 -3.70 -0.60 4.43
C PHE A 6 -2.60 0.12 3.65
N VAL A 7 -1.45 0.36 4.28
CA VAL A 7 -0.28 0.94 3.62
C VAL A 7 0.62 -0.16 3.07
N HIS A 8 0.78 -0.20 1.74
CA HIS A 8 1.66 -1.17 1.09
C HIS A 8 3.12 -0.84 1.39
N SER A 9 3.91 -1.83 1.83
CA SER A 9 5.29 -1.61 2.23
C SER A 9 6.22 -1.36 1.02
N TYR A 10 7.42 -0.85 1.27
CA TYR A 10 8.47 -0.78 0.28
C TYR A 10 9.80 -1.03 0.98
N THR A 11 10.68 -1.81 0.37
CA THR A 11 11.92 -2.20 1.03
C THR A 11 12.80 -0.97 1.33
N SER A 12 13.30 -0.90 2.57
CA SER A 12 14.22 0.13 3.03
C SER A 12 15.59 0.09 2.36
N ARG A 13 15.89 -1.00 1.64
CA ARG A 13 17.09 -1.13 0.82
C ARG A 13 17.03 -0.31 -0.47
N ALA A 14 15.85 0.17 -0.87
CA ALA A 14 15.71 0.99 -2.06
C ALA A 14 16.23 2.42 -1.81
N ALA A 15 16.96 2.97 -2.77
CA ALA A 15 17.58 4.30 -2.66
C ALA A 15 16.56 5.44 -2.42
N ASN A 16 15.35 5.32 -2.97
CA ASN A 16 14.25 6.28 -2.83
C ASN A 16 13.23 5.89 -1.73
N TRP A 17 13.54 4.91 -0.88
CA TRP A 17 12.60 4.39 0.12
C TRP A 17 11.98 5.49 1.00
N LYS A 18 12.81 6.40 1.54
CA LYS A 18 12.33 7.50 2.39
C LYS A 18 11.32 8.38 1.66
N ALA A 19 11.62 8.75 0.42
CA ALA A 19 10.72 9.56 -0.40
C ALA A 19 9.39 8.83 -0.63
N VAL A 20 9.43 7.55 -1.00
CA VAL A 20 8.24 6.74 -1.27
C VAL A 20 7.37 6.54 -0.02
N MET A 21 7.97 6.15 1.10
CA MET A 21 7.22 5.82 2.31
C MET A 21 6.77 7.05 3.07
N ILE A 22 7.63 8.07 3.21
CA ILE A 22 7.40 9.23 4.09
C ILE A 22 6.93 10.43 3.26
N GLY A 23 7.69 10.78 2.22
CA GLY A 23 7.44 11.97 1.40
C GLY A 23 8.73 12.69 1.02
N GLU A 24 8.63 13.66 0.12
CA GLU A 24 9.74 14.52 -0.30
C GLU A 24 9.22 15.93 -0.62
N GLY A 25 9.73 16.94 0.08
CA GLY A 25 9.29 18.32 -0.06
C GLY A 25 7.80 18.46 0.26
N LEU A 26 7.02 18.92 -0.73
CA LEU A 26 5.56 19.08 -0.60
C LEU A 26 4.76 17.82 -1.01
N ARG A 27 5.43 16.78 -1.51
CA ARG A 27 4.77 15.58 -2.04
C ARG A 27 4.60 14.53 -0.95
N GLU A 28 3.38 14.05 -0.78
CA GLU A 28 3.02 13.02 0.20
C GLU A 28 3.57 11.65 -0.22
N GLY A 29 4.28 10.99 0.70
CA GLY A 29 4.57 9.56 0.63
C GLY A 29 3.37 8.72 1.04
N ARG A 30 3.53 7.38 1.01
CA ARG A 30 2.46 6.42 1.31
C ARG A 30 1.90 6.58 2.72
N ILE A 31 2.76 6.79 3.73
CA ILE A 31 2.33 6.93 5.13
C ILE A 31 1.53 8.21 5.33
N ALA A 32 2.01 9.35 4.84
CA ALA A 32 1.30 10.62 4.94
C ALA A 32 -0.09 10.53 4.28
N THR A 33 -0.15 9.98 3.07
CA THR A 33 -1.39 9.72 2.34
C THR A 33 -2.34 8.81 3.14
N ALA A 34 -1.82 7.70 3.68
CA ALA A 34 -2.61 6.74 4.45
C ALA A 34 -3.17 7.34 5.74
N LYS A 35 -2.37 8.09 6.50
CA LYS A 35 -2.80 8.74 7.74
C LYS A 35 -3.87 9.81 7.48
N ARG A 36 -3.72 10.60 6.40
CA ARG A 36 -4.73 11.60 6.01
C ARG A 36 -6.07 10.93 5.68
N LEU A 37 -6.05 9.87 4.88
CA LEU A 37 -7.26 9.12 4.51
C LEU A 37 -7.89 8.41 5.72
N ALA A 38 -7.07 7.79 6.56
CA ALA A 38 -7.50 7.13 7.79
C ALA A 38 -8.16 8.11 8.77
N CYS A 39 -7.59 9.31 8.92
CA CYS A 39 -8.19 10.39 9.70
C CYS A 39 -9.55 10.81 9.15
N ALA A 40 -9.65 11.06 7.84
CA ALA A 40 -10.90 11.46 7.19
C ALA A 40 -12.01 10.40 7.32
N LEU A 41 -11.63 9.11 7.38
CA LEU A 41 -12.56 8.00 7.53
C LEU A 41 -12.76 7.55 8.98
N SER A 42 -11.99 8.10 9.94
CA SER A 42 -11.95 7.67 11.34
C SER A 42 -11.69 6.16 11.52
N VAL A 43 -10.70 5.64 10.79
CA VAL A 43 -10.29 4.22 10.82
C VAL A 43 -8.79 4.09 11.09
N PRO A 44 -8.29 2.94 11.58
CA PRO A 44 -6.86 2.75 11.79
C PRO A 44 -6.06 2.60 10.48
N VAL A 45 -4.74 2.77 10.61
CA VAL A 45 -3.76 2.43 9.55
C VAL A 45 -3.06 1.13 9.93
N ILE A 46 -2.96 0.21 8.97
CA ILE A 46 -2.30 -1.09 9.12
C ILE A 46 -1.27 -1.27 8.00
N ALA A 47 -0.16 -1.93 8.29
CA ALA A 47 0.86 -2.35 7.33
C ALA A 47 1.14 -3.86 7.48
N ASP A 48 1.86 -4.44 6.52
CA ASP A 48 2.44 -5.77 6.67
C ASP A 48 3.86 -5.82 6.06
N ASP A 49 4.87 -5.99 6.90
CA ASP A 49 6.24 -6.29 6.49
C ASP A 49 6.87 -7.21 7.54
N LYS A 50 7.40 -8.37 7.12
CA LYS A 50 8.00 -9.34 8.04
C LYS A 50 9.48 -9.09 8.37
N HIS A 51 10.26 -8.57 7.42
CA HIS A 51 11.73 -8.69 7.47
C HIS A 51 12.48 -7.37 7.43
N ASP A 52 11.80 -6.26 7.17
CA ASP A 52 12.44 -4.96 7.05
C ASP A 52 12.40 -4.19 8.38
N ALA A 53 13.48 -4.30 9.16
CA ALA A 53 13.60 -3.65 10.46
C ALA A 53 13.40 -2.12 10.40
N ALA A 54 13.84 -1.47 9.32
CA ALA A 54 13.65 -0.02 9.19
C ALA A 54 12.18 0.35 8.92
N ASN A 55 11.42 -0.52 8.22
CA ASN A 55 9.97 -0.38 8.13
C ASN A 55 9.31 -0.62 9.49
N HIS A 56 9.75 -1.62 10.26
CA HIS A 56 9.20 -1.87 11.60
C HIS A 56 9.37 -0.66 12.52
N ASP A 57 10.58 -0.09 12.56
CA ASP A 57 10.88 1.10 13.34
C ASP A 57 10.06 2.30 12.84
N LEU A 58 9.89 2.45 11.53
CA LEU A 58 9.06 3.50 10.95
C LEU A 58 7.59 3.34 11.36
N PHE A 59 7.02 2.14 11.23
CA PHE A 59 5.63 1.88 11.59
C PHE A 59 5.38 2.09 13.08
N ALA A 60 6.30 1.63 13.95
CA ALA A 60 6.22 1.85 15.38
C ALA A 60 6.22 3.35 15.74
N ARG A 61 7.13 4.15 15.15
CA ARG A 61 7.16 5.61 15.38
C ARG A 61 5.90 6.31 14.87
N GLU A 62 5.31 5.82 13.80
CA GLU A 62 4.12 6.41 13.18
C GLU A 62 2.80 5.93 13.81
N GLY A 63 2.85 4.98 14.76
CA GLY A 63 1.68 4.39 15.40
C GLY A 63 0.88 3.47 14.47
N ILE A 64 1.54 2.81 13.52
CA ILE A 64 0.94 1.91 12.53
C ILE A 64 1.08 0.46 13.01
N GLU A 65 -0.02 -0.28 13.09
CA GLU A 65 -0.01 -1.72 13.36
C GLU A 65 0.68 -2.45 12.20
N ASN A 66 1.69 -3.27 12.49
CA ASN A 66 2.34 -4.13 11.49
C ASN A 66 1.90 -5.59 11.72
N ILE A 67 1.29 -6.21 10.72
CA ILE A 67 0.88 -7.63 10.77
C ILE A 67 2.12 -8.54 10.86
N GLY A 68 3.20 -8.19 10.14
CA GLY A 68 4.50 -8.87 10.24
C GLY A 68 4.59 -10.25 9.61
N THR A 69 3.73 -10.56 8.63
CA THR A 69 3.68 -11.86 7.96
C THR A 69 4.14 -11.86 6.50
N ALA A 70 4.06 -10.71 5.81
CA ALA A 70 4.26 -10.65 4.38
C ALA A 70 5.74 -10.77 3.94
N LEU A 71 5.97 -11.56 2.91
CA LEU A 71 7.27 -11.68 2.21
C LEU A 71 7.27 -10.94 0.88
N ARG A 72 6.10 -10.82 0.25
CA ARG A 72 5.87 -10.21 -1.07
C ARG A 72 4.53 -9.47 -1.08
N THR A 73 4.33 -8.61 -2.07
CA THR A 73 3.08 -7.85 -2.28
C THR A 73 1.81 -8.69 -2.22
N GLN A 74 1.81 -9.89 -2.80
CA GLN A 74 0.63 -10.77 -2.76
C GLN A 74 0.31 -11.20 -1.32
N ASP A 75 1.33 -11.43 -0.49
CA ASP A 75 1.16 -11.82 0.90
C ASP A 75 0.56 -10.65 1.71
N GLU A 76 1.03 -9.42 1.47
CA GLU A 76 0.46 -8.19 2.07
C GLU A 76 -1.04 -8.05 1.75
N VAL A 77 -1.39 -8.23 0.48
CA VAL A 77 -2.78 -8.15 0.01
C VAL A 77 -3.65 -9.21 0.69
N CYS A 78 -3.19 -10.47 0.70
CA CYS A 78 -3.92 -11.56 1.34
C CYS A 78 -4.09 -11.31 2.85
N ALA A 79 -3.05 -10.87 3.54
CA ALA A 79 -3.09 -10.57 4.97
C ALA A 79 -4.08 -9.43 5.27
N ALA A 80 -4.07 -8.36 4.47
CA ALA A 80 -5.04 -7.27 4.60
C ALA A 80 -6.48 -7.77 4.39
N LEU A 81 -6.74 -8.55 3.34
CA LEU A 81 -8.08 -9.08 3.07
C LEU A 81 -8.56 -10.03 4.17
N GLN A 82 -7.69 -10.88 4.71
CA GLN A 82 -8.00 -11.79 5.82
C GLN A 82 -8.25 -11.04 7.14
N ARG A 83 -7.60 -9.90 7.35
CA ARG A 83 -7.78 -9.05 8.53
C ARG A 83 -9.14 -8.37 8.54
N SER A 84 -9.72 -8.11 7.36
CA SER A 84 -11.06 -7.54 7.21
C SER A 84 -12.13 -8.50 7.71
N ARG A 85 -13.10 -7.99 8.49
CA ARG A 85 -14.20 -8.77 9.09
C ARG A 85 -15.54 -8.55 8.36
N GLY A 86 -15.46 -8.21 7.08
CA GLY A 86 -16.62 -8.05 6.20
C GLY A 86 -16.85 -6.63 5.71
N GLY A 87 -16.07 -5.64 6.18
CA GLY A 87 -16.02 -4.31 5.60
C GLY A 87 -15.01 -4.17 4.45
N ALA A 88 -14.81 -2.93 3.99
CA ALA A 88 -13.90 -2.63 2.90
C ALA A 88 -12.48 -2.28 3.40
N VAL A 89 -11.46 -2.65 2.64
CA VAL A 89 -10.07 -2.24 2.87
C VAL A 89 -9.70 -1.13 1.89
N LEU A 90 -9.11 -0.04 2.38
CA LEU A 90 -8.55 1.01 1.52
C LEU A 90 -7.05 0.82 1.38
N PHE A 91 -6.59 0.37 0.21
CA PHE A 91 -5.17 0.16 -0.08
C PHE A 91 -4.51 1.46 -0.54
N VAL A 92 -3.38 1.81 0.07
CA VAL A 92 -2.54 2.95 -0.30
C VAL A 92 -1.16 2.47 -0.75
N THR A 93 -0.77 2.86 -1.96
CA THR A 93 0.54 2.49 -2.55
C THR A 93 1.07 3.59 -3.47
N SER A 94 2.20 3.37 -4.14
CA SER A 94 2.73 4.31 -5.14
C SER A 94 1.93 4.24 -6.45
N PRO A 95 1.85 5.33 -7.24
CA PRO A 95 1.03 5.40 -8.44
C PRO A 95 1.37 4.33 -9.49
N ASP A 96 2.65 4.03 -9.65
CA ASP A 96 3.18 3.00 -10.55
C ASP A 96 3.14 1.58 -9.97
N HIS A 97 2.81 1.44 -8.68
CA HIS A 97 2.57 0.14 -8.06
C HIS A 97 1.07 -0.20 -7.92
N LEU A 98 0.21 0.80 -8.00
CA LEU A 98 -1.24 0.66 -7.83
C LEU A 98 -1.87 -0.41 -8.73
N PRO A 99 -1.55 -0.49 -10.04
CA PRO A 99 -2.15 -1.50 -10.91
C PRO A 99 -1.85 -2.94 -10.47
N ARG A 100 -0.65 -3.16 -9.92
CA ARG A 100 -0.26 -4.46 -9.38
C ARG A 100 -1.06 -4.81 -8.13
N VAL A 101 -1.23 -3.87 -7.21
CA VAL A 101 -2.03 -4.07 -5.98
C VAL A 101 -3.49 -4.35 -6.35
N VAL A 102 -4.08 -3.61 -7.30
CA VAL A 102 -5.45 -3.85 -7.78
C VAL A 102 -5.59 -5.27 -8.35
N ARG A 103 -4.67 -5.67 -9.23
CA ARG A 103 -4.64 -7.02 -9.80
C ARG A 103 -4.57 -8.09 -8.71
N ASP A 104 -3.65 -7.94 -7.77
CA ASP A 104 -3.42 -8.93 -6.72
C ASP A 104 -4.63 -9.03 -5.77
N VAL A 105 -5.33 -7.92 -5.48
CA VAL A 105 -6.59 -7.90 -4.71
C VAL A 105 -7.70 -8.64 -5.45
N LEU A 106 -7.89 -8.36 -6.74
CA LEU A 106 -8.92 -9.02 -7.55
C LEU A 106 -8.63 -10.52 -7.71
N ALA A 107 -7.37 -10.90 -7.94
CA ALA A 107 -6.94 -12.29 -8.02
C ALA A 107 -7.14 -13.05 -6.70
N ALA A 108 -7.05 -12.37 -5.56
CA ALA A 108 -7.37 -12.92 -4.24
C ALA A 108 -8.87 -12.95 -3.91
N GLY A 109 -9.76 -12.52 -4.84
CA GLY A 109 -11.21 -12.48 -4.62
C GLY A 109 -11.69 -11.30 -3.78
N GLY A 110 -10.87 -10.27 -3.58
CA GLY A 110 -11.22 -9.08 -2.82
C GLY A 110 -12.24 -8.20 -3.56
N THR A 111 -13.51 -8.31 -3.19
CA THR A 111 -14.61 -7.54 -3.80
C THR A 111 -14.98 -6.26 -3.04
N ARG A 112 -14.40 -6.06 -1.86
CA ARG A 112 -14.65 -4.90 -0.98
C ARG A 112 -13.33 -4.15 -0.76
N ALA A 113 -12.80 -3.57 -1.83
CA ALA A 113 -11.55 -2.84 -1.80
C ALA A 113 -11.71 -1.46 -2.43
N LEU A 114 -11.03 -0.49 -1.83
CA LEU A 114 -10.82 0.84 -2.38
C LEU A 114 -9.31 1.03 -2.58
N PHE A 115 -8.95 1.94 -3.49
CA PHE A 115 -7.57 2.12 -3.91
C PHE A 115 -7.23 3.61 -3.95
N ALA A 116 -6.08 3.95 -3.41
CA ALA A 116 -5.52 5.29 -3.49
C ALA A 116 -4.00 5.21 -3.74
N SER A 117 -3.48 6.23 -4.41
CA SER A 117 -2.04 6.39 -4.62
C SER A 117 -1.49 7.55 -3.80
N SER A 118 -0.24 7.42 -3.34
CA SER A 118 0.58 8.56 -2.95
C SER A 118 1.04 9.35 -4.18
N GLU A 119 1.77 10.45 -3.96
CA GLU A 119 2.27 11.29 -5.06
C GLU A 119 3.61 10.82 -5.62
N ILE A 120 4.36 10.01 -4.86
CA ILE A 120 5.73 9.62 -5.18
C ILE A 120 5.77 8.20 -5.78
N PRO A 121 6.22 8.05 -7.04
CA PRO A 121 6.40 6.75 -7.67
C PRO A 121 7.51 5.96 -6.97
N PHE A 122 7.38 4.64 -6.94
CA PHE A 122 8.44 3.78 -6.39
C PHE A 122 9.55 3.50 -7.42
N SER A 123 9.25 3.57 -8.70
CA SER A 123 10.21 3.48 -9.79
C SER A 123 10.62 4.86 -10.32
N GLN A 124 11.79 4.93 -10.95
CA GLN A 124 12.27 6.17 -11.60
C GLN A 124 11.40 6.58 -12.79
N ALA A 125 10.85 5.60 -13.51
CA ALA A 125 10.06 5.85 -14.71
C ALA A 125 8.59 6.18 -14.40
N GLY A 126 8.16 5.94 -13.15
CA GLY A 126 6.84 6.31 -12.66
C GLY A 126 5.70 5.63 -13.40
N PRO A 127 4.47 6.18 -13.33
CA PRO A 127 3.28 5.53 -13.86
C PRO A 127 3.31 5.36 -15.38
N GLY A 128 4.04 6.20 -16.12
CA GLY A 128 4.18 6.11 -17.56
C GLY A 128 4.93 4.87 -18.06
N ALA A 129 5.65 4.17 -17.18
CA ALA A 129 6.33 2.92 -17.52
C ALA A 129 5.51 1.66 -17.23
N VAL A 130 4.32 1.80 -16.65
CA VAL A 130 3.41 0.66 -16.47
C VAL A 130 2.91 0.22 -17.84
N ARG A 131 3.31 -1.00 -18.25
CA ARG A 131 2.78 -1.64 -19.45
C ARG A 131 1.52 -2.43 -19.08
N ILE A 132 0.46 -2.21 -19.83
CA ILE A 132 -0.81 -2.94 -19.71
C ILE A 132 -0.98 -3.69 -21.02
N ASP A 133 -0.87 -5.01 -20.96
CA ASP A 133 -1.13 -5.88 -22.10
C ASP A 133 -2.59 -6.34 -22.01
N GLU A 134 -3.44 -5.75 -22.83
CA GLU A 134 -4.85 -6.15 -22.96
C GLU A 134 -4.94 -7.36 -23.91
N PRO A 135 -5.56 -8.48 -23.49
CA PRO A 135 -5.79 -9.60 -24.41
C PRO A 135 -6.73 -9.14 -25.52
N ALA A 136 -6.56 -9.70 -26.73
CA ALA A 136 -7.47 -9.42 -27.84
C ALA A 136 -8.92 -9.69 -27.40
N HIS A 137 -9.81 -8.71 -27.59
CA HIS A 137 -11.23 -8.91 -27.40
C HIS A 137 -11.70 -9.91 -28.48
N GLY A 138 -12.13 -11.10 -28.03
CA GLY A 138 -12.83 -12.06 -28.85
C GLY A 138 -14.29 -11.68 -29.07
#